data_AF-A0A2E8L4A4-F1
#
_entry.id   AF-A0A2E8L4A4-F1
#
_cell.length_a   1.000
_cell.length_b   1.000
_cell.length_c   1.000
_cell.angle_alpha   90.00
_cell.angle_beta   90.00
_cell.angle_gamma   90.00
#
_symmetry.space_group_name_H-M   'P 1'
#
loop_
_entity.id
_entity.type
_entity.pdbx_description
1 polymer ?
#
loop_
_entity_poly.entity_id
_entity_poly.type
_entity_poly.pdbx_seq_one_letter_code
_entity_poly.pdbx_strand_id
1 'polypeptide(L)'
;MEGHQFTLKKRPAFVIIAVALVFCALESCSDRDNLSDHQSIKPDTTESSGETPLLQPEAGSARRILTPLLQPEAESALRAIILQFPEHLDMGLRDVVEKLETLQLSTSNFLENTGAETLAAVRAAWLSAHNAYEQTTLYRKLFESFAEEPAVLQLAEHQYFIDHWPIYAGYIDYLDNYPGSGLVNDMTVALTSESVRAQHGLLDIHEAALGFHALEFQLWGENVNGDDTRPYDDFVKVTDPASPTAIEGIPAEQLPRSRRRQFL
;
A
#
# COMPACT_ATOMS: atom_id res chain seq x y z
N MET A 1 16.46 -15.35 -14.02
CA MET A 1 15.78 -14.07 -14.28
C MET A 1 15.53 -13.45 -12.92
N GLU A 2 16.47 -12.65 -12.43
CA GLU A 2 16.24 -11.82 -11.25
C GLU A 2 15.33 -10.69 -11.73
N GLY A 3 14.07 -10.70 -11.30
CA GLY A 3 13.12 -9.65 -11.64
C GLY A 3 13.59 -8.35 -10.99
N HIS A 4 13.92 -7.35 -11.79
CA HIS A 4 14.15 -5.99 -11.32
C HIS A 4 12.84 -5.46 -10.72
N GLN A 5 12.67 -5.61 -9.40
CA GLN A 5 11.56 -5.00 -8.68
C GLN A 5 11.84 -3.50 -8.61
N PHE A 6 10.91 -2.72 -9.14
CA PHE A 6 10.91 -1.27 -8.99
C PHE A 6 10.90 -0.92 -7.50
N THR A 7 11.76 -0.02 -7.04
CA THR A 7 11.74 0.46 -5.65
C THR A 7 12.00 1.96 -5.62
N LEU A 8 10.94 2.76 -5.60
CA LEU A 8 11.06 4.14 -5.13
C LEU A 8 11.41 4.10 -3.64
N LYS A 9 12.50 4.78 -3.24
CA LYS A 9 12.81 5.02 -1.83
C LYS A 9 11.72 5.90 -1.21
N LYS A 10 10.58 5.32 -0.85
CA LYS A 10 9.51 5.98 -0.10
C LYS A 10 10.07 6.32 1.28
N ARG A 11 10.54 7.55 1.49
CA ARG A 11 10.95 8.02 2.81
C ARG A 11 9.69 8.14 3.67
N PRO A 12 9.54 7.35 4.76
CA PRO A 12 8.36 7.41 5.60
C PRO A 12 8.49 8.60 6.56
N ALA A 13 8.21 9.80 6.07
CA ALA A 13 8.29 11.00 6.92
C ALA A 13 7.01 11.28 7.72
N PHE A 14 5.90 10.54 7.52
CA PHE A 14 4.60 10.94 8.08
C PHE A 14 3.86 9.91 8.95
N VAL A 15 4.37 8.69 9.16
CA VAL A 15 3.66 7.66 9.96
C VAL A 15 4.14 7.62 11.43
N ILE A 16 5.29 8.21 11.77
CA ILE A 16 5.89 8.07 13.11
C ILE A 16 5.25 8.99 14.16
N ILE A 17 4.57 10.08 13.77
CA ILE A 17 4.02 11.05 14.73
C ILE A 17 2.71 10.55 15.37
N ALA A 18 1.93 9.70 14.69
CA ALA A 18 0.67 9.17 15.23
C ALA A 18 0.88 8.05 16.26
N VAL A 19 1.92 7.21 16.10
CA VAL A 19 2.18 6.09 17.02
C VAL A 19 2.84 6.56 18.33
N ALA A 20 3.65 7.62 18.28
CA ALA A 20 4.29 8.18 19.48
C ALA A 20 3.30 8.79 20.49
N LEU A 21 2.17 9.34 20.01
CA LEU A 21 1.13 9.88 20.89
C LEU A 21 0.31 8.79 21.60
N VAL A 22 0.19 7.60 20.99
CA VAL A 22 -0.51 6.46 21.59
C VAL A 22 0.36 5.74 22.63
N PHE A 23 1.68 5.63 22.40
CA PHE A 23 2.60 5.00 23.35
C PHE A 23 2.83 5.84 24.62
N CYS A 24 2.91 7.17 24.50
CA CYS A 24 3.07 8.05 25.68
C CYS A 24 1.87 8.03 26.63
N ALA A 25 0.65 7.71 26.15
CA ALA A 25 -0.54 7.64 27.00
C ALA A 25 -0.62 6.34 27.81
N LEU A 26 0.09 5.27 27.41
CA LEU A 26 0.02 3.96 28.05
C LEU A 26 1.08 3.76 29.14
N GLU A 27 2.25 4.40 29.03
CA GLU A 27 3.31 4.29 30.06
C GLU A 27 3.07 5.21 31.27
N SER A 28 2.29 6.29 31.14
CA SER A 28 2.08 7.26 32.22
C SER A 28 1.10 6.82 33.32
N CYS A 29 0.48 5.64 33.23
CA CYS A 29 -0.53 5.17 34.19
C CYS A 29 -0.05 4.03 35.11
N SER A 30 1.20 3.55 35.01
CA SER A 30 1.64 2.35 35.73
C SER A 30 2.35 2.58 37.07
N ASP A 31 2.63 3.81 37.50
CA ASP A 31 3.36 4.02 38.76
C ASP A 31 2.62 4.96 39.72
N ARG A 32 1.79 4.36 40.59
CA ARG A 32 1.71 4.68 42.02
C ARG A 32 0.76 3.73 42.76
N ASP A 33 1.27 3.27 43.92
CA ASP A 33 0.55 2.62 45.03
C ASP A 33 0.65 1.09 45.13
N ASN A 34 1.74 0.59 45.73
CA ASN A 34 1.76 0.21 47.15
C ASN A 34 3.07 -0.50 47.54
N LEU A 35 3.87 0.17 48.38
CA LEU A 35 4.90 -0.49 49.18
C LEU A 35 4.22 -1.30 50.29
N SER A 36 4.59 -2.57 50.33
CA SER A 36 4.21 -3.58 51.31
C SER A 36 4.78 -3.30 52.70
N ASP A 37 3.91 -3.37 53.72
CA ASP A 37 4.26 -3.68 55.10
C ASP A 37 3.55 -5.00 55.47
N HIS A 38 4.30 -6.08 55.73
CA HIS A 38 4.15 -6.90 56.94
C HIS A 38 5.13 -8.09 57.00
N GLN A 39 5.52 -8.34 58.25
CA GLN A 39 6.59 -9.18 58.76
C GLN A 39 6.34 -10.72 58.69
N SER A 40 7.43 -11.44 58.39
CA SER A 40 8.02 -12.59 59.11
C SER A 40 7.12 -13.63 59.81
N ILE A 41 7.20 -14.92 59.41
CA ILE A 41 7.47 -16.10 60.28
C ILE A 41 8.17 -17.23 59.48
N LYS A 42 9.27 -17.76 60.03
CA LYS A 42 9.88 -19.11 59.83
C LYS A 42 10.04 -19.72 61.25
N PRO A 43 10.34 -21.02 61.49
CA PRO A 43 11.00 -21.99 60.61
C PRO A 43 10.46 -23.44 60.64
N ASP A 44 11.18 -24.26 59.87
CA ASP A 44 11.11 -25.66 59.49
C ASP A 44 11.65 -26.65 60.55
N THR A 45 11.08 -27.86 60.64
CA THR A 45 11.68 -29.09 61.24
C THR A 45 11.03 -30.38 60.71
N THR A 46 11.78 -31.11 59.87
CA THR A 46 12.10 -32.56 59.85
C THR A 46 11.07 -33.71 60.08
N GLU A 47 11.07 -34.60 59.08
CA GLU A 47 11.16 -36.10 59.11
C GLU A 47 9.93 -37.05 59.20
N SER A 48 9.81 -37.88 58.14
CA SER A 48 9.77 -39.37 58.14
C SER A 48 8.51 -40.12 57.63
N SER A 49 8.81 -41.01 56.66
CA SER A 49 8.29 -42.37 56.37
C SER A 49 6.89 -42.64 55.77
N GLY A 50 6.88 -43.37 54.64
CA GLY A 50 5.93 -44.50 54.42
C GLY A 50 5.18 -44.59 53.08
N GLU A 51 5.62 -45.52 52.21
CA GLU A 51 4.86 -46.32 51.22
C GLU A 51 4.38 -45.74 49.85
N THR A 52 4.73 -46.48 48.79
CA THR A 52 4.27 -46.44 47.38
C THR A 52 3.30 -47.62 47.14
N PRO A 53 2.56 -47.80 46.02
CA PRO A 53 2.36 -46.98 44.80
C PRO A 53 0.88 -46.95 44.29
N LEU A 54 0.59 -46.17 43.24
CA LEU A 54 -0.14 -46.60 42.02
C LEU A 54 -0.31 -45.41 41.07
N LEU A 55 0.21 -45.54 39.85
CA LEU A 55 0.07 -44.60 38.74
C LEU A 55 -1.40 -44.40 38.38
N GLN A 56 -1.87 -43.16 38.44
CA GLN A 56 -3.02 -42.68 37.67
C GLN A 56 -2.55 -41.52 36.79
N PRO A 57 -3.04 -41.42 35.53
CA PRO A 57 -2.57 -40.42 34.60
C PRO A 57 -2.97 -39.05 35.11
N GLU A 58 -2.01 -38.14 35.23
CA GLU A 58 -2.30 -36.74 35.52
C GLU A 58 -3.27 -36.23 34.47
N ALA A 59 -4.46 -35.85 34.95
CA ALA A 59 -5.42 -35.09 34.18
C ALA A 59 -4.69 -33.87 33.64
N GLY A 60 -4.55 -33.83 32.31
CA GLY A 60 -3.84 -32.78 31.61
C GLY A 60 -4.23 -31.42 32.17
N SER A 61 -3.22 -30.67 32.59
CA SER A 61 -3.33 -29.25 32.89
C SER A 61 -3.98 -28.58 31.68
N ALA A 62 -5.30 -28.39 31.77
CA ALA A 62 -6.01 -27.52 30.85
C ALA A 62 -5.43 -26.14 31.09
N ARG A 63 -4.47 -25.76 30.24
CA ARG A 63 -4.00 -24.39 30.11
C ARG A 63 -5.24 -23.56 29.80
N ARG A 64 -5.86 -23.03 30.85
CA ARG A 64 -6.91 -22.03 30.75
C ARG A 64 -6.25 -20.86 30.06
N ILE A 65 -6.53 -20.70 28.77
CA ILE A 65 -6.22 -19.48 28.04
C ILE A 65 -7.08 -18.42 28.74
N LEU A 66 -6.51 -17.76 29.74
CA LEU A 66 -7.08 -16.55 30.29
C LEU A 66 -6.94 -15.52 29.18
N THR A 67 -7.99 -15.32 28.40
CA THR A 67 -8.10 -14.10 27.60
C THR A 67 -8.05 -12.95 28.61
N PRO A 68 -6.99 -12.12 28.63
CA PRO A 68 -6.96 -11.01 29.56
C PRO A 68 -8.15 -10.12 29.22
N LEU A 69 -9.02 -9.90 30.22
CA LEU A 69 -10.10 -8.92 30.11
C LEU A 69 -9.44 -7.54 29.97
N LEU A 70 -9.82 -6.80 28.92
CA LEU A 70 -9.43 -5.40 28.77
C LEU A 70 -9.86 -4.63 30.03
N GLN A 71 -9.03 -3.69 30.50
CA GLN A 71 -9.45 -2.78 31.56
C GLN A 71 -10.67 -1.96 31.11
N PRO A 72 -11.58 -1.57 32.01
CA PRO A 72 -12.82 -0.88 31.65
C PRO A 72 -12.62 0.39 30.80
N GLU A 73 -11.53 1.13 31.06
CA GLU A 73 -11.14 2.33 30.31
C GLU A 73 -10.75 1.98 28.87
N ALA A 74 -10.00 0.90 28.68
CA ALA A 74 -9.60 0.40 27.36
C ALA A 74 -10.81 -0.14 26.58
N GLU A 75 -11.75 -0.81 27.26
CA GLU A 75 -13.01 -1.24 26.65
C GLU A 75 -13.86 -0.04 26.19
N SER A 76 -13.96 1.00 27.02
CA SER A 76 -14.70 2.22 26.68
C SER A 76 -14.08 2.95 25.48
N ALA A 77 -12.75 3.10 25.45
CA ALA A 77 -12.04 3.70 24.33
C ALA A 77 -12.22 2.87 23.04
N LEU A 78 -12.11 1.55 23.11
CA LEU A 78 -12.31 0.66 21.96
C LEU A 78 -13.74 0.77 21.42
N ARG A 79 -14.74 0.80 22.29
CA ARG A 79 -16.15 1.02 21.90
C ARG A 79 -16.35 2.35 21.18
N ALA A 80 -15.73 3.43 21.67
CA ALA A 80 -15.80 4.74 21.02
C ALA A 80 -15.21 4.69 19.60
N ILE A 81 -14.02 4.09 19.43
CA ILE A 81 -13.38 3.92 18.13
C ILE A 81 -14.26 3.11 17.17
N ILE A 82 -14.82 1.99 17.63
CA ILE A 82 -15.68 1.13 16.80
C ILE A 82 -16.96 1.87 16.37
N LEU A 83 -17.54 2.71 17.24
CA LEU A 83 -18.74 3.48 16.90
C LEU A 83 -18.45 4.60 15.88
N GLN A 84 -17.24 5.17 15.89
CA GLN A 84 -16.82 6.22 14.96
C GLN A 84 -16.25 5.67 13.65
N PHE A 85 -15.95 4.37 13.59
CA PHE A 85 -15.34 3.70 12.45
C PHE A 85 -16.02 4.02 11.10
N PRO A 86 -17.36 3.91 10.94
CA PRO A 86 -17.99 4.16 9.64
C PRO A 86 -17.84 5.60 9.15
N GLU A 87 -17.90 6.57 10.07
CA GLU A 87 -17.77 7.99 9.75
C GLU A 87 -16.33 8.34 9.35
N HIS A 88 -15.33 7.82 10.06
CA HIS A 88 -13.94 8.01 9.70
C HIS A 88 -13.57 7.34 8.37
N LEU A 89 -14.10 6.13 8.10
CA LEU A 89 -13.91 5.46 6.83
C LEU A 89 -14.55 6.24 5.67
N ASP A 90 -15.81 6.69 5.81
CA ASP A 90 -16.48 7.49 4.78
C ASP A 90 -15.73 8.80 4.50
N MET A 91 -15.32 9.52 5.54
CA MET A 91 -14.53 10.74 5.40
C MET A 91 -13.18 10.49 4.71
N GLY A 92 -12.47 9.43 5.11
CA GLY A 92 -11.20 9.05 4.48
C GLY A 92 -11.37 8.69 3.00
N LEU A 93 -12.40 7.92 2.64
CA LEU A 93 -12.69 7.58 1.25
C LEU A 93 -13.11 8.79 0.41
N ARG A 94 -13.84 9.76 1.00
CA ARG A 94 -14.15 11.04 0.31
C ARG A 94 -12.89 11.85 0.01
N ASP A 95 -11.95 11.93 0.96
CA ASP A 95 -10.67 12.60 0.73
C ASP A 95 -9.88 11.91 -0.39
N VAL A 96 -9.85 10.57 -0.41
CA VAL A 96 -9.26 9.79 -1.52
C VAL A 96 -9.87 10.18 -2.87
N VAL A 97 -11.21 10.24 -2.96
CA VAL A 97 -11.91 10.63 -4.20
C VAL A 97 -11.52 12.04 -4.64
N GLU A 98 -11.51 13.01 -3.73
CA GLU A 98 -11.09 14.39 -4.03
C GLU A 98 -9.64 14.46 -4.55
N LYS A 99 -8.72 13.69 -3.94
CA LYS A 99 -7.32 13.65 -4.40
C LYS A 99 -7.18 12.93 -5.74
N LEU A 100 -7.98 11.91 -6.02
CA LEU A 100 -8.02 11.24 -7.32
C LEU A 100 -8.55 12.16 -8.42
N GLU A 101 -9.56 12.98 -8.14
CA GLU A 101 -10.04 14.02 -9.07
C GLU A 101 -8.94 15.05 -9.35
N THR A 102 -8.21 15.47 -8.31
CA THR A 102 -7.05 16.37 -8.45
C THR A 102 -5.93 15.75 -9.28
N LEU A 103 -5.67 14.45 -9.09
CA LEU A 103 -4.72 13.68 -9.90
C LEU A 103 -5.17 13.65 -11.36
N GLN A 104 -6.44 13.33 -11.64
CA GLN A 104 -6.98 13.30 -13.00
C GLN A 104 -6.85 14.66 -13.71
N LEU A 105 -7.19 15.76 -13.02
CA LEU A 105 -7.03 17.12 -13.54
C LEU A 105 -5.54 17.45 -13.80
N SER A 106 -4.66 17.07 -12.88
CA SER A 106 -3.22 17.31 -13.01
C SER A 106 -2.61 16.51 -14.17
N THR A 107 -3.02 15.25 -14.37
CA THR A 107 -2.65 14.43 -15.51
C THR A 107 -3.12 15.06 -16.81
N SER A 108 -4.38 15.52 -16.86
CA SER A 108 -4.94 16.16 -18.05
C SER A 108 -4.16 17.43 -18.43
N ASN A 109 -3.88 18.29 -17.43
CA ASN A 109 -3.05 19.48 -17.63
C ASN A 109 -1.62 19.14 -18.05
N PHE A 110 -1.01 18.06 -17.52
CA PHE A 110 0.30 17.60 -17.95
C PHE A 110 0.31 17.13 -19.41
N LEU A 111 -0.73 16.41 -19.84
CA LEU A 111 -0.84 15.96 -21.22
C LEU A 111 -1.09 17.13 -22.18
N GLU A 112 -1.88 18.14 -21.79
CA GLU A 112 -2.13 19.32 -22.62
C GLU A 112 -0.93 20.27 -22.67
N ASN A 113 -0.29 20.52 -21.52
CA ASN A 113 0.80 21.47 -21.32
C ASN A 113 2.07 20.75 -20.84
N THR A 114 2.58 19.81 -21.64
CA THR A 114 3.71 18.95 -21.24
C THR A 114 4.97 19.75 -20.97
N GLY A 115 5.48 19.65 -19.74
CA GLY A 115 6.69 20.34 -19.30
C GLY A 115 7.12 19.90 -17.91
N ALA A 116 8.28 20.39 -17.46
CA ALA A 116 8.84 20.02 -16.16
C ALA A 116 7.94 20.40 -14.98
N GLU A 117 7.33 21.59 -15.01
CA GLU A 117 6.44 22.07 -13.94
C GLU A 117 5.15 21.24 -13.85
N THR A 118 4.53 20.92 -14.99
CA THR A 118 3.31 20.12 -15.03
C THR A 118 3.57 18.65 -14.71
N LEU A 119 4.74 18.10 -15.07
CA LEU A 119 5.18 16.79 -14.60
C LEU A 119 5.38 16.75 -13.08
N ALA A 120 5.97 17.79 -12.50
CA ALA A 120 6.11 17.91 -11.05
C ALA A 120 4.74 18.01 -10.36
N ALA A 121 3.78 18.72 -10.97
CA ALA A 121 2.41 18.85 -10.45
C ALA A 121 1.67 17.51 -10.44
N VAL A 122 1.71 16.72 -11.53
CA VAL A 122 1.05 15.40 -11.55
C VAL A 122 1.71 14.42 -10.57
N ARG A 123 3.03 14.46 -10.41
CA ARG A 123 3.75 13.67 -9.40
C ARG A 123 3.32 14.04 -7.97
N ALA A 124 3.17 15.33 -7.67
CA ALA A 124 2.69 15.80 -6.38
C ALA A 124 1.23 15.38 -6.13
N ALA A 125 0.37 15.46 -7.15
CA ALA A 125 -1.02 15.01 -7.06
C ALA A 125 -1.12 13.49 -6.86
N TRP A 126 -0.27 12.70 -7.53
CA TRP A 126 -0.18 11.25 -7.33
C TRP A 126 0.20 10.92 -5.89
N LEU A 127 1.21 11.60 -5.35
CA LEU A 127 1.66 11.39 -3.96
C LEU A 127 0.55 11.74 -2.96
N SER A 128 -0.18 12.84 -3.21
CA SER A 128 -1.33 13.24 -2.39
C SER A 128 -2.42 12.17 -2.39
N ALA A 129 -2.80 11.67 -3.58
CA ALA A 129 -3.83 10.65 -3.73
C ALA A 129 -3.42 9.29 -3.13
N HIS A 130 -2.18 8.85 -3.35
CA HIS A 130 -1.67 7.59 -2.77
C HIS A 130 -1.60 7.68 -1.24
N ASN A 131 -1.11 8.80 -0.69
CA ASN A 131 -1.07 9.01 0.76
C ASN A 131 -2.48 9.02 1.39
N ALA A 132 -3.46 9.65 0.75
CA ALA A 132 -4.84 9.61 1.20
C ALA A 132 -5.39 8.17 1.20
N TYR A 133 -5.09 7.40 0.14
CA TYR A 133 -5.50 6.00 0.06
C TYR A 133 -4.87 5.14 1.16
N GLU A 134 -3.57 5.33 1.42
CA GLU A 134 -2.85 4.63 2.47
C GLU A 134 -3.33 4.98 3.88
N GLN A 135 -3.83 6.20 4.11
CA GLN A 135 -4.45 6.56 5.39
C GLN A 135 -5.73 5.76 5.67
N THR A 136 -6.37 5.18 4.64
CA THR A 136 -7.52 4.29 4.82
C THR A 136 -7.14 2.86 5.21
N THR A 137 -5.85 2.50 5.18
CA THR A 137 -5.38 1.12 5.34
C THR A 137 -5.84 0.47 6.65
N LEU A 138 -5.77 1.19 7.79
CA LEU A 138 -6.25 0.65 9.06
C LEU A 138 -7.74 0.28 9.00
N TYR A 139 -8.55 1.13 8.37
CA TYR A 139 -9.98 0.92 8.29
C TYR A 139 -10.35 -0.25 7.36
N ARG A 140 -9.65 -0.38 6.23
CA ARG A 140 -9.79 -1.52 5.32
C ARG A 140 -9.40 -2.84 5.99
N LYS A 141 -8.30 -2.84 6.77
CA LYS A 141 -7.89 -4.02 7.55
C LYS A 141 -8.86 -4.37 8.67
N LEU A 142 -9.45 -3.39 9.33
CA LEU A 142 -10.49 -3.68 10.30
C LEU A 142 -11.73 -4.27 9.61
N PHE A 143 -12.14 -3.73 8.46
CA PHE A 143 -13.25 -4.26 7.67
C PHE A 143 -13.06 -5.74 7.33
N GLU A 144 -11.86 -6.15 6.88
CA GLU A 144 -11.50 -7.55 6.61
C GLU A 144 -11.72 -8.47 7.83
N SER A 145 -11.67 -7.95 9.07
CA SER A 145 -11.77 -8.77 10.29
C SER A 145 -13.20 -9.12 10.73
N PHE A 146 -14.20 -8.36 10.28
CA PHE A 146 -15.60 -8.53 10.71
C PHE A 146 -16.60 -8.66 9.56
N ALA A 147 -16.22 -8.26 8.33
CA ALA A 147 -17.09 -8.38 7.17
C ALA A 147 -17.27 -9.84 6.74
N GLU A 148 -18.39 -10.13 6.08
CA GLU A 148 -18.63 -11.44 5.49
C GLU A 148 -17.70 -11.70 4.30
N GLU A 149 -17.33 -12.96 4.08
CA GLU A 149 -16.41 -13.39 3.01
C GLU A 149 -16.69 -12.75 1.64
N PRO A 150 -17.94 -12.65 1.12
CA PRO A 150 -18.18 -12.01 -0.17
C PRO A 150 -17.73 -10.55 -0.24
N ALA A 151 -17.90 -9.79 0.85
CA ALA A 151 -17.49 -8.40 0.91
C ALA A 151 -15.97 -8.25 1.03
N VAL A 152 -15.32 -9.17 1.76
CA VAL A 152 -13.85 -9.24 1.86
C VAL A 152 -13.23 -9.54 0.49
N LEU A 153 -13.79 -10.49 -0.27
CA LEU A 153 -13.32 -10.82 -1.62
C LEU A 153 -13.48 -9.65 -2.58
N GLN A 154 -14.60 -8.93 -2.53
CA GLN A 154 -14.80 -7.73 -3.33
C GLN A 154 -13.79 -6.62 -2.99
N LEU A 155 -13.52 -6.40 -1.70
CA LEU A 155 -12.49 -5.45 -1.28
C LEU A 155 -11.10 -5.87 -1.80
N ALA A 156 -10.75 -7.16 -1.70
CA ALA A 156 -9.48 -7.68 -2.20
C ALA A 156 -9.33 -7.48 -3.72
N GLU A 157 -10.38 -7.71 -4.49
CA GLU A 157 -10.40 -7.44 -5.94
C GLU A 157 -10.17 -5.96 -6.23
N HIS A 158 -10.89 -5.05 -5.54
CA HIS A 158 -10.68 -3.61 -5.71
C HIS A 158 -9.26 -3.18 -5.33
N GLN A 159 -8.70 -3.72 -4.25
CA GLN A 159 -7.34 -3.42 -3.84
C GLN A 159 -6.31 -3.87 -4.88
N TYR A 160 -6.55 -4.99 -5.55
CA TYR A 160 -5.69 -5.46 -6.63
C TYR A 160 -5.67 -4.45 -7.80
N PHE A 161 -6.84 -3.95 -8.21
CA PHE A 161 -6.92 -2.92 -9.26
C PHE A 161 -6.34 -1.55 -8.86
N ILE A 162 -6.39 -1.21 -7.57
CA ILE A 162 -6.01 0.12 -7.08
C ILE A 162 -4.52 0.21 -6.72
N ASP A 163 -3.95 -0.80 -6.07
CA ASP A 163 -2.67 -0.66 -5.36
C ASP A 163 -1.84 -1.95 -5.32
N HIS A 164 -1.90 -2.79 -6.36
CA HIS A 164 -1.11 -4.02 -6.37
C HIS A 164 0.41 -3.76 -6.35
N TRP A 165 1.09 -4.40 -5.42
CA TRP A 165 2.54 -4.38 -5.27
C TRP A 165 3.08 -5.76 -4.86
N PRO A 166 4.23 -6.22 -5.38
CA PRO A 166 5.09 -5.58 -6.39
C PRO A 166 4.55 -5.69 -7.82
N ILE A 167 5.05 -4.83 -8.71
CA ILE A 167 4.74 -4.88 -10.16
C ILE A 167 5.97 -5.30 -10.96
N TYR A 168 5.74 -5.91 -12.13
CA TYR A 168 6.74 -6.07 -13.17
C TYR A 168 6.83 -4.78 -13.99
N ALA A 169 7.77 -3.90 -13.63
CA ALA A 169 7.99 -2.62 -14.32
C ALA A 169 8.17 -2.77 -15.83
N GLY A 170 8.95 -3.77 -16.27
CA GLY A 170 9.16 -4.08 -17.68
C GLY A 170 7.91 -4.56 -18.44
N TYR A 171 6.82 -4.89 -17.74
CA TYR A 171 5.51 -5.15 -18.37
C TYR A 171 4.80 -3.85 -18.76
N ILE A 172 5.08 -2.75 -18.08
CA ILE A 172 4.42 -1.46 -18.33
C ILE A 172 5.12 -0.70 -19.45
N ASP A 173 6.44 -0.53 -19.35
CA ASP A 173 7.25 0.25 -20.29
C ASP A 173 8.72 -0.21 -20.24
N TYR A 174 9.60 0.54 -20.90
CA TYR A 174 11.02 0.24 -20.99
C TYR A 174 11.75 0.27 -19.65
N LEU A 175 12.81 -0.54 -19.57
CA LEU A 175 13.85 -0.48 -18.55
C LEU A 175 15.17 -0.11 -19.21
N ASP A 176 16.17 0.32 -18.44
CA ASP A 176 17.46 0.77 -18.98
C ASP A 176 18.12 -0.30 -19.88
N ASN A 177 18.07 -1.57 -19.45
CA ASN A 177 18.62 -2.70 -20.18
C ASN A 177 17.62 -3.33 -21.18
N TYR A 178 16.36 -2.90 -21.17
CA TYR A 178 15.27 -3.44 -21.98
C TYR A 178 14.44 -2.31 -22.62
N PRO A 179 15.00 -1.56 -23.60
CA PRO A 179 14.38 -0.37 -24.16
C PRO A 179 13.06 -0.63 -24.93
N GLY A 180 12.80 -1.88 -25.33
CA GLY A 180 11.61 -2.29 -26.07
C GLY A 180 10.58 -3.05 -25.24
N SER A 181 10.70 -3.10 -23.91
CA SER A 181 9.78 -3.85 -23.05
C SER A 181 8.46 -3.11 -22.82
N GLY A 182 7.43 -3.87 -22.48
CA GLY A 182 6.19 -3.37 -21.91
C GLY A 182 5.12 -2.94 -22.91
N LEU A 183 3.90 -2.79 -22.40
CA LEU A 183 2.68 -2.45 -23.15
C LEU A 183 2.83 -1.14 -23.94
N VAL A 184 3.62 -0.19 -23.45
CA VAL A 184 3.94 1.04 -24.18
C VAL A 184 4.66 0.77 -25.50
N ASN A 185 5.54 -0.23 -25.56
CA ASN A 185 6.35 -0.53 -26.75
C ASN A 185 5.76 -1.65 -27.62
N ASP A 186 4.71 -2.34 -27.16
CA ASP A 186 4.02 -3.38 -27.92
C ASP A 186 2.92 -2.82 -28.83
N MET A 187 3.25 -2.61 -30.11
CA MET A 187 2.31 -2.13 -31.13
C MET A 187 1.15 -3.09 -31.44
N THR A 188 1.23 -4.36 -31.02
CA THR A 188 0.16 -5.34 -31.25
C THR A 188 -0.98 -5.19 -30.25
N VAL A 189 -0.75 -4.50 -29.14
CA VAL A 189 -1.74 -4.20 -28.12
C VAL A 189 -2.22 -2.76 -28.28
N ALA A 190 -3.54 -2.57 -28.34
CA ALA A 190 -4.14 -1.23 -28.31
C ALA A 190 -4.14 -0.70 -26.87
N LEU A 191 -3.79 0.57 -26.64
CA LEU A 191 -3.88 1.18 -25.30
C LEU A 191 -5.23 1.87 -25.08
N THR A 192 -6.32 1.10 -25.24
CA THR A 192 -7.66 1.57 -24.82
C THR A 192 -7.90 1.21 -23.36
N SER A 193 -8.82 1.90 -22.69
CA SER A 193 -9.16 1.58 -21.30
C SER A 193 -9.63 0.13 -21.12
N GLU A 194 -10.33 -0.42 -22.13
CA GLU A 194 -10.73 -1.83 -22.18
C GLU A 194 -9.53 -2.76 -22.30
N SER A 195 -8.63 -2.49 -23.24
CA SER A 195 -7.45 -3.35 -23.45
C SER A 195 -6.49 -3.30 -22.27
N VAL A 196 -6.24 -2.13 -21.67
CA VAL A 196 -5.37 -2.03 -20.49
C VAL A 196 -5.98 -2.77 -19.29
N ARG A 197 -7.31 -2.71 -19.11
CA ARG A 197 -8.01 -3.56 -18.12
C ARG A 197 -7.85 -5.05 -18.41
N ALA A 198 -7.94 -5.47 -19.67
CA ALA A 198 -7.76 -6.87 -20.05
C ALA A 198 -6.31 -7.36 -19.86
N GLN A 199 -5.33 -6.47 -19.96
CA GLN A 199 -3.91 -6.76 -19.74
C GLN A 199 -3.54 -6.81 -18.24
N HIS A 200 -4.38 -6.30 -17.35
CA HIS A 200 -4.09 -6.26 -15.92
C HIS A 200 -4.17 -7.68 -15.31
N GLY A 201 -3.03 -8.24 -14.92
CA GLY A 201 -2.97 -9.56 -14.33
C GLY A 201 -3.22 -10.71 -15.30
N LEU A 202 -2.99 -10.50 -16.60
CA LEU A 202 -3.39 -11.45 -17.63
C LEU A 202 -2.70 -12.82 -17.48
N LEU A 203 -1.38 -12.82 -17.26
CA LEU A 203 -0.60 -14.05 -17.09
C LEU A 203 -0.02 -14.20 -15.68
N ASP A 204 0.24 -13.09 -15.00
CA ASP A 204 0.80 -13.06 -13.65
C ASP A 204 0.20 -11.88 -12.86
N ILE A 205 -0.02 -12.03 -11.55
CA ILE A 205 -0.54 -10.94 -10.71
C ILE A 205 0.36 -9.69 -10.72
N HIS A 206 1.67 -9.90 -10.94
CA HIS A 206 2.64 -8.81 -11.00
C HIS A 206 2.61 -8.07 -12.35
N GLU A 207 1.90 -8.58 -13.36
CA GLU A 207 1.56 -7.86 -14.60
C GLU A 207 0.42 -6.84 -14.37
N ALA A 208 0.52 -6.09 -13.27
CA ALA A 208 -0.47 -5.10 -12.88
C ALA A 208 -0.35 -3.84 -13.74
N ALA A 209 -1.17 -3.75 -14.79
CA ALA A 209 -1.23 -2.61 -15.71
C ALA A 209 -2.04 -1.39 -15.19
N LEU A 210 -2.59 -1.47 -13.98
CA LEU A 210 -3.50 -0.48 -13.41
C LEU A 210 -3.08 -0.16 -11.98
N GLY A 211 -3.68 0.90 -11.44
CA GLY A 211 -3.47 1.31 -10.06
C GLY A 211 -2.32 2.28 -9.88
N PHE A 212 -2.08 2.63 -8.61
CA PHE A 212 -1.10 3.64 -8.22
C PHE A 212 0.30 3.29 -8.70
N HIS A 213 0.74 2.05 -8.57
CA HIS A 213 2.10 1.64 -8.93
C HIS A 213 2.36 1.59 -10.44
N ALA A 214 1.35 1.25 -11.26
CA ALA A 214 1.48 1.34 -12.71
C ALA A 214 1.64 2.81 -13.16
N LEU A 215 0.84 3.73 -12.58
CA LEU A 215 0.98 5.17 -12.80
C LEU A 215 2.30 5.73 -12.25
N GLU A 216 2.75 5.24 -11.09
CA GLU A 216 4.03 5.60 -10.47
C GLU A 216 5.18 5.27 -11.44
N PHE A 217 5.20 4.06 -12.00
CA PHE A 217 6.23 3.69 -12.96
C PHE A 217 6.15 4.49 -14.27
N GLN A 218 4.96 4.82 -14.76
CA GLN A 218 4.82 5.74 -15.90
C GLN A 218 5.40 7.12 -15.58
N LEU A 219 5.14 7.68 -14.40
CA LEU A 219 5.56 9.04 -14.05
C LEU A 219 7.03 9.14 -13.65
N TRP A 220 7.63 8.11 -13.04
CA TRP A 220 9.01 8.13 -12.54
C TRP A 220 10.00 7.28 -13.35
N GLY A 221 9.54 6.31 -14.16
CA GLY A 221 10.42 5.35 -14.83
C GLY A 221 11.05 4.37 -13.84
N GLU A 222 12.15 3.71 -14.23
CA GLU A 222 12.84 2.71 -13.38
C GLU A 222 13.42 3.32 -12.09
N ASN A 223 13.88 4.58 -12.16
CA ASN A 223 14.35 5.39 -11.03
C ASN A 223 15.22 4.63 -10.01
N VAL A 224 16.15 3.79 -10.50
CA VAL A 224 16.95 2.86 -9.69
C VAL A 224 17.69 3.56 -8.55
N ASN A 225 18.17 4.77 -8.80
CA ASN A 225 18.98 5.53 -7.85
C ASN A 225 18.19 6.60 -7.07
N GLY A 226 16.92 6.85 -7.41
CA GLY A 226 16.09 7.91 -6.82
C GLY A 226 16.24 9.29 -7.48
N ASP A 227 17.30 9.49 -8.28
CA ASP A 227 17.60 10.74 -8.97
C ASP A 227 17.35 10.66 -10.49
N ASP A 228 17.18 9.45 -11.03
CA ASP A 228 16.99 9.21 -12.46
C ASP A 228 15.50 9.07 -12.79
N THR A 229 14.79 10.18 -12.59
CA THR A 229 13.35 10.21 -12.85
C THR A 229 13.09 10.46 -14.32
N ARG A 230 12.12 9.75 -14.89
CA ARG A 230 11.66 9.94 -16.27
C ARG A 230 11.52 11.42 -16.64
N PRO A 231 12.09 11.87 -17.77
CA PRO A 231 11.96 13.25 -18.22
C PRO A 231 10.56 13.53 -18.79
N TYR A 232 10.13 14.80 -18.80
CA TYR A 232 8.85 15.17 -19.43
C TYR A 232 8.88 14.99 -20.96
N ASP A 233 10.08 14.96 -21.57
CA ASP A 233 10.29 14.76 -23.01
C ASP A 233 9.68 13.43 -23.51
N ASP A 234 9.57 12.44 -22.63
CA ASP A 234 8.91 11.16 -22.91
C ASP A 234 7.40 11.28 -23.17
N PHE A 235 6.81 12.45 -22.90
CA PHE A 235 5.39 12.73 -23.10
C PHE A 235 5.15 13.88 -24.08
N VAL A 236 6.19 14.40 -24.74
CA VAL A 236 6.01 15.47 -25.72
C VAL A 236 5.16 14.95 -26.88
N LYS A 237 4.07 15.67 -27.16
CA LYS A 237 3.16 15.33 -28.24
C LYS A 237 3.91 15.33 -29.57
N VAL A 238 3.83 14.22 -30.30
CA VAL A 238 4.36 14.13 -31.66
C VAL A 238 3.38 14.82 -32.60
N THR A 239 3.71 16.03 -33.05
CA THR A 239 2.88 16.86 -33.94
C THR A 239 3.30 16.79 -35.40
N ASP A 240 4.51 16.29 -35.69
CA ASP A 240 5.07 16.19 -37.04
C ASP A 240 5.63 14.77 -37.31
N PRO A 241 5.10 14.03 -38.30
CA PRO A 241 5.67 12.74 -38.72
C PRO A 241 7.09 12.86 -39.33
N ALA A 242 7.57 14.06 -39.64
CA ALA A 242 8.95 14.34 -40.06
C ALA A 242 9.89 14.71 -38.89
N SER A 243 9.45 14.58 -37.64
CA SER A 243 10.26 14.81 -36.45
C SER A 243 11.59 14.02 -36.51
N PRO A 244 12.73 14.55 -36.00
CA PRO A 244 14.02 13.83 -35.98
C PRO A 244 14.02 12.53 -35.15
N THR A 245 12.90 12.22 -34.50
CA THR A 245 12.63 11.02 -33.72
C THR A 245 11.49 10.18 -34.34
N ALA A 246 11.14 10.45 -35.60
CA ALA A 246 10.29 9.61 -36.43
C ALA A 246 11.07 8.34 -36.81
N ILE A 247 10.43 7.20 -36.65
CA ILE A 247 10.97 5.91 -37.07
C ILE A 247 10.29 5.58 -38.39
N GLU A 248 11.09 5.34 -39.43
CA GLU A 248 10.58 5.03 -40.77
C GLU A 248 9.60 3.86 -40.72
N GLY A 249 8.38 4.07 -41.25
CA GLY A 249 7.32 3.06 -41.28
C GLY A 249 6.47 2.92 -40.00
N ILE A 250 6.76 3.66 -38.92
CA ILE A 250 5.96 3.64 -37.69
C ILE A 250 5.05 4.88 -37.63
N PRO A 251 3.72 4.72 -37.55
CA PRO A 251 2.80 5.84 -37.36
C PRO A 251 3.08 6.62 -36.08
N ALA A 252 2.85 7.94 -36.09
CA ALA A 252 3.17 8.82 -34.97
C ALA A 252 2.46 8.40 -33.66
N GLU A 253 1.25 7.88 -33.74
CA GLU A 253 0.46 7.34 -32.64
C GLU A 253 1.06 6.06 -32.02
N GLN A 254 1.87 5.32 -32.78
CA GLN A 254 2.54 4.10 -32.32
C GLN A 254 3.91 4.36 -31.70
N LEU A 255 4.42 5.59 -31.77
CA LEU A 255 5.68 5.94 -31.12
C LEU A 255 5.53 5.83 -29.59
N PRO A 256 6.56 5.35 -28.86
CA PRO A 256 6.46 5.09 -27.41
C PRO A 256 5.94 6.28 -26.60
N ARG A 257 6.40 7.49 -26.91
CA ARG A 257 5.94 8.75 -26.30
C ARG A 257 4.47 9.07 -26.55
N SER A 258 3.93 8.77 -27.73
CA SER A 258 2.49 8.90 -28.01
C SER A 258 1.70 7.85 -27.23
N ARG A 259 2.22 6.62 -27.16
CA ARG A 259 1.62 5.51 -26.44
C ARG A 259 1.64 5.73 -24.91
N ARG A 260 2.68 6.31 -24.33
CA ARG A 260 2.72 6.74 -22.91
C ARG A 260 1.63 7.75 -22.59
N ARG A 261 1.45 8.75 -23.45
CA ARG A 261 0.37 9.74 -23.30
C ARG A 261 -1.02 9.11 -23.38
N GLN A 262 -1.16 8.01 -24.11
CA GLN A 262 -2.42 7.26 -24.20
C GLN A 262 -2.62 6.33 -22.99
N PHE A 263 -1.54 5.87 -22.37
CA PHE A 263 -1.58 5.05 -21.16
C PHE A 263 -1.99 5.85 -19.92
N LEU A 264 -1.56 7.12 -19.81
CA LEU A 264 -1.95 8.07 -18.76
C LEU A 264 -3.38 8.58 -18.95
#